data_AF-A0A4S2TE42-F1
#
_entry.id   AF-A0A4S2TE42-F1
#
_cell.length_a   1.000
_cell.length_b   1.000
_cell.length_c   1.000
_cell.angle_alpha   90.00
_cell.angle_beta   90.00
_cell.angle_gamma   90.00
#
_symmetry.space_group_name_H-M   'P 1'
#
loop_
_entity.id
_entity.type
_entity.pdbx_description
1 polymer ?
#
loop_
_entity_poly.entity_id
_entity_poly.type
_entity_poly.pdbx_seq_one_letter_code
_entity_poly.pdbx_strand_id
1 'polypeptide(L)'
;MRTSYPARPGTLSARPSTFLAAVALAAAALVPGAAGPAHAAGPPTLGACATGQLCLWAKPDFKGARQTYELSTLDINSCTALPAKATAQALTNRTGRPVTTYQSAECQETGEFQTYPGDGVWLPQSPYQVRAFKVWER
;
A
#
# COMPACT_ATOMS: atom_id res chain seq x y z
N MET A 1 -40.99 -40.73 40.79
CA MET A 1 -42.30 -40.21 41.25
C MET A 1 -42.21 -38.69 41.32
N ARG A 2 -43.27 -38.01 40.88
CA ARG A 2 -43.42 -36.56 40.69
C ARG A 2 -43.24 -35.74 41.98
N THR A 3 -42.84 -34.47 41.83
CA THR A 3 -43.33 -33.19 42.44
C THR A 3 -42.16 -32.26 42.76
N SER A 4 -42.15 -30.93 42.65
CA SER A 4 -42.98 -29.83 42.10
C SER A 4 -42.25 -28.51 42.47
N TYR A 5 -42.73 -27.36 41.95
CA TYR A 5 -42.53 -25.95 42.38
C TYR A 5 -41.56 -25.06 41.56
N PRO A 6 -41.80 -23.73 41.48
CA PRO A 6 -42.96 -23.09 40.85
C PRO A 6 -42.57 -21.95 39.89
N ALA A 7 -43.54 -21.50 39.09
CA ALA A 7 -43.46 -20.31 38.25
C ALA A 7 -43.43 -19.01 39.08
N ARG A 8 -42.70 -18.00 38.62
CA ARG A 8 -42.78 -16.61 39.09
C ARG A 8 -43.45 -15.73 38.03
N PRO A 9 -44.52 -14.98 38.34
CA PRO A 9 -45.05 -13.93 37.48
C PRO A 9 -44.38 -12.60 37.82
N GLY A 10 -44.12 -11.78 36.80
CA GLY A 10 -43.56 -10.43 36.94
C GLY A 10 -44.13 -9.52 35.86
N THR A 11 -45.38 -9.10 36.09
CA THR A 11 -46.09 -7.89 35.63
C THR A 11 -45.46 -7.00 34.56
N LEU A 12 -46.20 -6.85 33.46
CA LEU A 12 -46.15 -5.74 32.52
C LEU A 12 -46.30 -4.39 33.24
N SER A 13 -45.50 -3.39 32.84
CA SER A 13 -45.82 -1.98 33.07
C SER A 13 -45.56 -1.20 31.78
N ALA A 14 -46.61 -1.06 30.99
CA ALA A 14 -46.69 -0.04 29.97
C ALA A 14 -47.14 1.27 30.64
N ARG A 15 -46.40 2.36 30.43
CA ARG A 15 -46.97 3.69 30.56
C ARG A 15 -46.56 4.58 29.38
N PRO A 16 -47.54 5.20 28.71
CA PRO A 16 -47.30 6.18 27.67
C PRO A 16 -46.99 7.52 28.33
N SER A 17 -46.16 8.34 27.71
CA SER A 17 -46.11 9.77 27.99
C SER A 17 -45.72 10.50 26.72
N THR A 18 -46.75 10.80 25.95
CA THR A 18 -46.81 11.91 25.01
C THR A 18 -46.58 13.21 25.78
N PHE A 19 -45.45 13.88 25.54
CA PHE A 19 -45.32 15.31 25.77
C PHE A 19 -44.57 15.96 24.61
N LEU A 20 -45.39 16.54 23.71
CA LEU A 20 -45.28 17.87 23.13
C LEU A 20 -43.89 18.49 22.92
N ALA A 21 -43.61 18.68 21.64
CA ALA A 21 -42.81 19.71 20.98
C ALA A 21 -42.28 20.87 21.84
N ALA A 22 -40.97 21.08 21.74
CA ALA A 22 -40.37 22.40 21.80
C ALA A 22 -39.44 22.58 20.60
N VAL A 23 -39.80 23.53 19.75
CA VAL A 23 -38.98 24.05 18.65
C VAL A 23 -37.81 24.82 19.24
N ALA A 24 -36.59 24.47 18.84
CA ALA A 24 -35.43 25.34 19.00
C ALA A 24 -34.70 25.42 17.65
N LEU A 25 -34.94 26.53 16.93
CA LEU A 25 -34.04 27.02 15.90
C LEU A 25 -32.76 27.52 16.59
N ALA A 26 -31.60 27.03 16.16
CA ALA A 26 -30.43 27.85 15.81
C ALA A 26 -29.15 27.01 15.75
N ALA A 27 -28.51 27.05 14.58
CA ALA A 27 -27.09 27.33 14.35
C ALA A 27 -26.54 26.43 13.24
N ALA A 28 -26.47 27.01 12.04
CA ALA A 28 -25.67 26.48 10.95
C ALA A 28 -24.19 26.50 11.36
N ALA A 29 -23.62 25.33 11.63
CA ALA A 29 -22.19 25.12 11.56
C ALA A 29 -21.90 24.41 10.23
N LEU A 30 -21.68 25.21 9.18
CA LEU A 30 -20.98 24.75 7.98
C LEU A 30 -19.57 24.36 8.41
N VAL A 31 -19.35 23.07 8.65
CA VAL A 31 -18.01 22.50 8.64
C VAL A 31 -17.72 22.17 7.17
N PRO A 32 -16.78 22.85 6.49
CA PRO A 32 -16.18 22.30 5.28
C PRO A 32 -15.32 21.13 5.77
N GLY A 33 -15.95 19.97 5.95
CA GLY A 33 -15.24 18.71 6.02
C GLY A 33 -14.52 18.58 4.70
N ALA A 34 -13.22 18.82 4.71
CA ALA A 34 -12.35 18.76 3.55
C ALA A 34 -12.67 17.50 2.76
N ALA A 35 -13.28 17.68 1.60
CA ALA A 35 -13.30 16.68 0.56
C ALA A 35 -11.84 16.46 0.18
N GLY A 36 -11.18 15.52 0.86
CA GLY A 36 -9.99 14.89 0.32
C GLY A 36 -10.34 14.38 -1.08
N PRO A 37 -9.42 14.44 -2.05
CA PRO A 37 -9.73 14.07 -3.42
C PRO A 37 -10.21 12.61 -3.42
N ALA A 38 -11.51 12.43 -3.64
CA ALA A 38 -12.10 11.16 -4.00
C ALA A 38 -11.53 10.81 -5.37
N HIS A 39 -10.38 10.14 -5.37
CA HIS A 39 -9.84 9.51 -6.56
C HIS A 39 -10.88 8.47 -6.96
N ALA A 40 -11.55 8.72 -8.09
CA ALA A 40 -12.32 7.71 -8.78
C ALA A 40 -11.41 6.48 -8.93
N ALA A 41 -11.74 5.39 -8.22
CA ALA A 41 -11.02 4.15 -8.33
C ALA A 41 -11.34 3.55 -9.71
N GLY A 42 -10.57 3.95 -10.72
CA GLY A 42 -10.46 3.22 -11.96
C GLY A 42 -9.95 1.79 -11.72
N PRO A 43 -9.96 0.92 -12.74
CA PRO A 43 -9.47 -0.45 -12.62
C PRO A 43 -8.08 -0.44 -11.97
N PRO A 44 -7.77 -1.41 -11.07
CA PRO A 44 -6.52 -1.43 -10.31
C PRO A 44 -5.35 -1.39 -11.29
N THR A 45 -4.69 -0.24 -11.37
CA THR A 45 -3.47 -0.11 -12.15
C THR A 45 -2.42 -0.93 -11.41
N LEU A 46 -1.91 -2.00 -12.03
CA LEU A 46 -0.77 -2.75 -11.51
C LEU A 46 0.27 -1.72 -11.04
N GLY A 47 0.52 -1.71 -9.72
CA GLY A 47 0.93 -0.54 -8.93
C GLY A 47 1.55 0.62 -9.72
N ALA A 48 0.81 1.72 -9.86
CA ALA A 48 1.18 2.89 -10.66
C ALA A 48 2.65 3.32 -10.48
N CYS A 49 3.52 2.88 -11.39
CA CYS A 49 4.91 3.33 -11.50
C CYS A 49 5.00 4.26 -12.71
N ALA A 50 5.41 5.50 -12.49
CA ALA A 50 5.45 6.51 -13.54
C ALA A 50 6.62 6.28 -14.50
N THR A 51 6.56 6.91 -15.68
CA THR A 51 7.72 6.97 -16.57
C THR A 51 8.86 7.70 -15.87
N GLY A 52 10.09 7.21 -15.99
CA GLY A 52 11.26 7.74 -15.29
C GLY A 52 11.52 7.12 -13.93
N GLN A 53 10.66 6.20 -13.46
CA GLN A 53 10.77 5.60 -12.14
C GLN A 53 11.24 4.15 -12.17
N LEU A 54 11.98 3.77 -11.13
CA LEU A 54 12.08 2.39 -10.64
C LEU A 54 11.16 2.26 -9.42
N CYS A 55 10.27 1.28 -9.44
CA CYS A 55 9.41 0.98 -8.30
C CYS A 55 9.68 -0.43 -7.79
N LEU A 56 9.80 -0.56 -6.47
CA LEU A 56 10.13 -1.80 -5.78
C LEU A 56 9.07 -2.07 -4.69
N TRP A 57 8.58 -3.30 -4.62
CA TRP A 57 7.56 -3.70 -3.66
C TRP A 57 8.08 -4.80 -2.75
N ALA A 58 7.77 -4.68 -1.45
CA ALA A 58 8.21 -5.62 -0.43
C ALA A 58 7.66 -7.05 -0.61
N LYS A 59 6.52 -7.22 -1.31
CA LYS A 59 5.88 -8.51 -1.54
C LYS A 59 5.67 -8.78 -3.04
N PRO A 60 5.52 -10.05 -3.44
CA PRO A 60 5.15 -10.42 -4.80
C PRO A 60 3.83 -9.78 -5.26
N ASP A 61 3.60 -9.83 -6.56
CA ASP A 61 2.45 -9.26 -7.28
C ASP A 61 2.24 -7.76 -7.02
N PHE A 62 3.33 -7.01 -6.83
CA PHE A 62 3.30 -5.56 -6.60
C PHE A 62 2.53 -5.16 -5.33
N LYS A 63 2.67 -5.95 -4.25
CA LYS A 63 1.97 -5.76 -2.97
C LYS A 63 2.90 -5.23 -1.87
N GLY A 64 2.28 -4.73 -0.79
CA GLY A 64 3.00 -4.27 0.40
C GLY A 64 3.62 -2.89 0.23
N ALA A 65 4.58 -2.56 1.10
CA ALA A 65 5.27 -1.29 1.06
C ALA A 65 5.98 -1.11 -0.29
N ARG A 66 5.79 0.05 -0.90
CA ARG A 66 6.40 0.42 -2.18
C ARG A 66 7.47 1.49 -1.96
N GLN A 67 8.62 1.29 -2.58
CA GLN A 67 9.66 2.29 -2.72
C GLN A 67 9.70 2.76 -4.17
N THR A 68 9.86 4.07 -4.36
CA THR A 68 9.93 4.70 -5.67
C THR A 68 11.23 5.48 -5.76
N TYR A 69 11.96 5.27 -6.84
CA TYR A 69 13.22 5.94 -7.13
C TYR A 69 13.12 6.65 -8.47
N GLU A 70 13.31 7.96 -8.46
CA GLU A 70 13.26 8.81 -9.64
C GLU A 70 14.63 8.83 -10.32
N LEU A 71 14.67 8.56 -11.63
CA LEU A 71 15.91 8.57 -12.40
C LEU A 71 16.70 9.88 -12.24
N SER A 72 16.01 11.02 -12.17
CA SER A 72 16.64 12.34 -12.02
C SER A 72 17.41 12.52 -10.70
N THR A 73 17.19 11.65 -9.73
CA THR A 73 17.80 11.70 -8.40
C THR A 73 18.81 10.59 -8.15
N LEU A 74 18.93 9.64 -9.08
CA LEU A 74 19.81 8.50 -8.96
C LEU A 74 21.15 8.75 -9.66
N ASP A 75 22.22 8.37 -8.99
CA ASP A 75 23.54 8.30 -9.61
C ASP A 75 23.63 7.07 -10.54
N ILE A 76 23.96 7.33 -11.81
CA ILE A 76 24.15 6.28 -12.82
C ILE A 76 25.46 5.54 -12.54
N ASN A 77 25.48 4.23 -12.81
CA ASN A 77 26.58 3.30 -12.55
C ASN A 77 26.99 3.16 -11.07
N SER A 78 26.25 3.76 -10.15
CA SER A 78 26.48 3.68 -8.70
C SER A 78 25.54 2.67 -8.03
N CYS A 79 26.03 2.01 -6.98
CA CYS A 79 25.20 1.09 -6.20
C CYS A 79 24.28 1.87 -5.26
N THR A 80 22.98 1.62 -5.37
CA THR A 80 21.97 2.16 -4.45
C THR A 80 21.44 1.04 -3.57
N ALA A 81 21.80 1.06 -2.28
CA ALA A 81 21.24 0.14 -1.30
C ALA A 81 19.80 0.53 -0.93
N LEU A 82 18.95 -0.47 -0.69
CA LEU A 82 17.67 -0.22 -0.04
C LEU A 82 17.89 0.17 1.42
N PRO A 83 16.95 0.89 2.05
CA PRO A 83 17.02 1.20 3.48
C PRO A 83 17.25 -0.06 4.32
N ALA A 84 17.94 0.09 5.44
CA ALA A 84 18.26 -1.03 6.31
C ALA A 84 17.00 -1.84 6.66
N LYS A 85 17.08 -3.17 6.47
CA LYS A 85 16.00 -4.16 6.67
C LYS A 85 14.87 -4.12 5.62
N ALA A 86 14.88 -3.18 4.67
CA ALA A 86 13.98 -3.22 3.52
C ALA A 86 14.50 -4.20 2.48
N THR A 87 13.57 -4.96 1.89
CA THR A 87 13.83 -5.81 0.73
C THR A 87 12.66 -5.69 -0.23
N ALA A 88 12.89 -6.03 -1.50
CA ALA A 88 11.85 -6.09 -2.50
C ALA A 88 11.75 -7.47 -3.14
N GLN A 89 10.51 -7.87 -3.44
CA GLN A 89 10.15 -9.13 -4.08
C GLN A 89 9.43 -8.94 -5.40
N ALA A 90 9.02 -7.72 -5.75
CA ALA A 90 8.50 -7.38 -7.08
C ALA A 90 9.05 -6.02 -7.51
N LEU A 91 9.20 -5.81 -8.82
CA LEU A 91 9.71 -4.55 -9.35
C LEU A 91 9.09 -4.16 -10.69
N THR A 92 9.13 -2.86 -10.94
CA THR A 92 8.79 -2.28 -12.23
C THR A 92 9.90 -1.33 -12.64
N ASN A 93 10.55 -1.61 -13.78
CA ASN A 93 11.54 -0.70 -14.36
C ASN A 93 10.89 0.12 -15.47
N ARG A 94 10.66 1.42 -15.19
CA ARG A 94 10.21 2.41 -16.17
C ARG A 94 11.17 3.58 -16.29
N THR A 95 12.42 3.37 -15.88
CA THR A 95 13.46 4.42 -15.92
C THR A 95 13.86 4.79 -17.35
N GLY A 96 13.60 3.95 -18.35
CA GLY A 96 14.14 4.13 -19.69
C GLY A 96 15.62 3.75 -19.81
N ARG A 97 16.14 3.03 -18.81
CA ARG A 97 17.53 2.54 -18.71
C ARG A 97 17.57 1.11 -18.15
N PRO A 98 18.60 0.30 -18.47
CA PRO A 98 18.79 -0.99 -17.82
C PRO A 98 19.01 -0.80 -16.31
N VAL A 99 18.40 -1.68 -15.52
CA VAL A 99 18.57 -1.71 -14.06
C VAL A 99 18.97 -3.11 -13.65
N THR A 100 20.07 -3.24 -12.91
CA THR A 100 20.44 -4.50 -12.26
C THR A 100 19.99 -4.48 -10.81
N THR A 101 19.31 -5.53 -10.36
CA THR A 101 19.03 -5.75 -8.94
C THR A 101 19.95 -6.82 -8.37
N TYR A 102 20.23 -6.72 -7.07
CA TYR A 102 21.18 -7.59 -6.39
C TYR A 102 20.57 -8.16 -5.10
N GLN A 103 20.94 -9.40 -4.77
CA GLN A 103 20.70 -10.01 -3.47
C GLN A 103 21.59 -9.41 -2.37
N SER A 104 22.78 -8.91 -2.72
CA SER A 104 23.67 -8.16 -1.82
C SER A 104 23.19 -6.72 -1.67
N ALA A 105 23.41 -6.12 -0.49
CA ALA A 105 23.12 -4.70 -0.24
C ALA A 105 24.23 -3.78 -0.78
N GLU A 106 25.36 -4.35 -1.19
CA GLU A 106 26.59 -3.69 -1.66
C GLU A 106 26.80 -3.89 -3.16
N CYS A 107 25.79 -4.40 -3.87
CA CYS A 107 25.84 -4.75 -5.30
C CYS A 107 26.98 -5.72 -5.66
N GLN A 108 27.29 -6.68 -4.77
CA GLN A 108 28.26 -7.73 -5.06
C GLN A 108 27.72 -8.74 -6.08
N GLU A 109 28.60 -9.18 -6.98
CA GLU A 109 28.29 -10.13 -8.06
C GLU A 109 28.56 -11.59 -7.68
N THR A 110 29.04 -11.84 -6.45
CA THR A 110 29.19 -13.19 -5.89
C THR A 110 27.86 -13.80 -5.43
N GLY A 111 26.85 -12.96 -5.19
CA GLY A 111 25.46 -13.38 -4.93
C GLY A 111 24.59 -13.25 -6.18
N GLU A 112 23.30 -13.55 -6.05
CA GLU A 112 22.37 -13.47 -7.18
C GLU A 112 22.13 -12.02 -7.64
N PHE A 113 22.13 -11.80 -8.94
CA PHE A 113 21.77 -10.53 -9.57
C PHE A 113 21.14 -10.74 -10.96
N GLN A 114 20.32 -9.79 -11.39
CA GLN A 114 19.69 -9.81 -12.71
C GLN A 114 19.51 -8.39 -13.25
N THR A 115 19.68 -8.24 -14.56
CA THR A 115 19.51 -6.97 -15.27
C THR A 115 18.20 -6.98 -16.05
N TYR A 116 17.40 -5.94 -15.84
CA TYR A 116 16.11 -5.74 -16.50
C TYR A 116 16.21 -4.55 -17.47
N PRO A 117 15.74 -4.70 -18.72
CA PRO A 117 15.75 -3.60 -19.67
C PRO A 117 14.83 -2.44 -19.23
N GLY A 118 15.08 -1.26 -19.80
CA GLY A 118 14.44 0.00 -19.41
C GLY A 118 13.21 0.41 -20.21
N ASP A 119 12.89 -0.32 -21.27
CA ASP A 119 11.74 -0.12 -22.16
C ASP A 119 10.38 -0.42 -21.49
N GLY A 120 10.40 -0.99 -20.29
CA GLY A 120 9.23 -1.22 -19.46
C GLY A 120 9.15 -2.67 -19.02
N VAL A 121 9.62 -2.96 -17.82
CA VAL A 121 9.56 -4.32 -17.22
C VAL A 121 8.64 -4.32 -16.03
N TRP A 122 7.78 -5.34 -15.95
CA TRP A 122 6.97 -5.66 -14.76
C TRP A 122 7.30 -7.07 -14.32
N LEU A 123 8.06 -7.17 -13.23
CA LEU A 123 8.43 -8.45 -12.63
C LEU A 123 7.57 -8.67 -11.38
N PRO A 124 6.54 -9.53 -11.45
CA PRO A 124 5.64 -9.77 -10.33
C PRO A 124 6.33 -10.51 -9.18
N GLN A 125 7.40 -11.25 -9.46
CA GLN A 125 8.20 -11.91 -8.43
C GLN A 125 9.67 -12.03 -8.86
N SER A 126 10.56 -11.48 -8.04
CA SER A 126 12.00 -11.71 -8.15
C SER A 126 12.37 -13.10 -7.61
N PRO A 127 13.33 -13.82 -8.21
CA PRO A 127 13.79 -15.11 -7.69
C PRO A 127 14.60 -15.00 -6.39
N TYR A 128 14.99 -13.78 -5.99
CA TYR A 128 15.69 -13.49 -4.74
C TYR A 128 15.19 -12.17 -4.14
N GLN A 129 15.43 -11.97 -2.85
CA GLN A 129 15.13 -10.70 -2.19
C GLN A 129 16.12 -9.63 -2.64
N VAL A 130 15.59 -8.62 -3.35
CA VAL A 130 16.38 -7.48 -3.78
C VAL A 130 16.75 -6.62 -2.58
N ARG A 131 18.04 -6.30 -2.46
CA ARG A 131 18.61 -5.45 -1.40
C ARG A 131 19.32 -4.22 -1.89
N ALA A 132 19.74 -4.21 -3.15
CA ALA A 132 20.31 -3.05 -3.82
C ALA A 132 20.03 -3.11 -5.31
N PHE A 133 20.25 -2.00 -6.00
CA PHE A 133 20.18 -1.91 -7.45
C PHE A 133 21.24 -0.95 -8.01
N LYS A 134 21.51 -1.07 -9.30
CA LYS A 134 22.33 -0.13 -10.08
C LYS A 134 21.60 0.22 -11.37
N VAL A 135 21.55 1.50 -11.70
CA VAL A 135 21.03 1.99 -12.98
C VAL A 135 22.19 2.19 -13.93
N TRP A 136 22.05 1.72 -15.17
CA TRP A 136 23.12 1.78 -16.16
C TRP A 136 22.91 2.88 -17.20
N GLU A 137 23.97 3.09 -17.97
CA GLU A 137 23.90 3.80 -19.23
C GLU A 137 22.92 3.15 -20.22
N ARG A 138 22.45 3.90 -21.22
CA ARG A 138 21.59 3.33 -22.28
C ARG A 138 22.42 2.58 -23.30
#